data_AF-A0A1I4NMN8-F1
#
_entry.id   AF-A0A1I4NMN8-F1
#
_cell.length_a   1.000
_cell.length_b   1.000
_cell.length_c   1.000
_cell.angle_alpha   90.00
_cell.angle_beta   90.00
_cell.angle_gamma   90.00
#
_symmetry.space_group_name_H-M   'P 1'
#
loop_
_entity.id
_entity.type
_entity.pdbx_description
1 polymer ?
#
loop_
_entity_poly.entity_id
_entity_poly.type
_entity_poly.pdbx_seq_one_letter_code
_entity_poly.pdbx_strand_id
1 'polypeptide(L)' 'MMLHNAVRDLEDGDLLEVLASDPSTQRDIPRFCSFLGHALLEQAETEGEYRYLIRKGV' A
#
# COMPACT_ATOMS: atom_id res chain seq x y z
N MET A 1 1.99 -1.65 -12.96
CA MET A 1 2.50 -2.23 -11.68
C MET A 1 1.39 -3.06 -11.05
N MET A 2 1.68 -4.24 -10.48
CA MET A 2 0.65 -5.17 -9.94
C MET A 2 -0.23 -4.53 -8.85
N LEU A 3 0.32 -3.61 -8.05
CA LEU A 3 -0.41 -2.88 -7.01
C LEU A 3 -1.63 -2.10 -7.54
N HIS A 4 -1.53 -1.54 -8.75
CA HIS A 4 -2.62 -0.74 -9.33
C HIS A 4 -3.84 -1.60 -9.69
N ASN A 5 -3.61 -2.86 -10.07
CA ASN A 5 -4.69 -3.79 -10.38
C ASN A 5 -5.36 -4.27 -9.09
N ALA A 6 -4.56 -4.66 -8.09
CA ALA A 6 -5.08 -5.11 -6.80
C ALA A 6 -5.97 -4.07 -6.12
N VAL A 7 -5.59 -2.78 -6.13
CA VAL A 7 -6.42 -1.71 -5.54
C VAL A 7 -7.66 -1.38 -6.38
N ARG A 8 -7.62 -1.60 -7.69
CA ARG A 8 -8.76 -1.35 -8.57
C ARG A 8 -9.92 -2.30 -8.30
N ASP A 9 -9.62 -3.54 -7.96
CA ASP A 9 -10.62 -4.59 -7.72
C ASP A 9 -11.29 -4.50 -6.33
N LEU A 10 -10.78 -3.64 -5.44
CA LEU A 10 -11.34 -3.40 -4.10
C LEU A 10 -12.50 -2.41 -4.10
N GLU A 11 -13.36 -2.46 -3.10
CA GLU A 11 -14.39 -1.45 -2.87
C GLU A 11 -13.84 -0.27 -2.06
N ASP A 12 -14.51 0.88 -2.14
CA ASP A 12 -14.07 2.07 -1.40
C ASP A 12 -14.14 1.82 0.11
N GLY A 13 -13.02 2.06 0.79
CA GLY A 13 -12.87 1.80 2.21
C GLY A 13 -12.33 0.42 2.57
N ASP A 14 -12.16 -0.49 1.59
CA ASP A 14 -11.51 -1.78 1.81
C ASP A 14 -10.04 -1.64 2.21
N LEU A 15 -9.53 -2.68 2.87
CA LEU A 15 -8.16 -2.77 3.32
C LEU A 15 -7.36 -3.72 2.44
N LEU A 16 -6.16 -3.27 2.05
CA LEU A 16 -5.16 -4.03 1.33
C LEU A 16 -3.91 -4.16 2.18
N GLU A 17 -3.54 -5.40 2.52
CA GLU A 17 -2.22 -5.69 3.06
C GLU A 17 -1.23 -5.91 1.91
N VAL A 18 -0.08 -5.24 1.98
CA VAL A 18 1.01 -5.38 1.01
C VAL A 18 2.24 -5.86 1.75
N LEU A 19 2.79 -6.98 1.31
CA LEU A 19 4.08 -7.50 1.73
C LEU A 19 5.08 -7.30 0.60
N ALA A 20 6.22 -6.71 0.91
CA ALA A 20 7.28 -6.46 -0.04
C ALA A 20 8.65 -6.78 0.57
N SER A 21 9.62 -7.12 -0.26
CA SER A 21 11.01 -7.33 0.15
C SER A 21 11.96 -6.24 -0.38
N ASP A 22 11.43 -5.28 -1.15
CA ASP A 22 12.22 -4.20 -1.75
C ASP A 22 12.15 -2.92 -0.90
N PRO A 23 13.28 -2.36 -0.42
CA PRO A 23 13.33 -1.10 0.33
C PRO A 23 12.73 0.09 -0.41
N SER A 24 12.69 0.07 -1.76
CA SER A 24 12.10 1.18 -2.54
C SER A 24 10.62 1.43 -2.18
N THR A 25 9.92 0.37 -1.77
CA THR A 25 8.49 0.41 -1.42
C THR A 25 8.18 1.34 -0.26
N GLN A 26 9.14 1.60 0.62
CA GLN A 26 8.97 2.52 1.75
C GLN A 26 8.71 3.96 1.30
N ARG A 27 9.14 4.32 0.08
CA ARG A 27 8.90 5.64 -0.50
C ARG A 27 7.77 5.62 -1.51
N ASP A 28 7.67 4.54 -2.29
CA ASP A 28 6.71 4.44 -3.37
C ASP A 28 5.28 4.22 -2.86
N ILE A 29 5.08 3.42 -1.81
CA ILE A 29 3.73 3.14 -1.27
C ILE A 29 3.10 4.38 -0.62
N PRO A 30 3.79 5.15 0.26
CA PRO A 30 3.23 6.39 0.78
C PRO A 30 2.91 7.40 -0.32
N ARG A 31 3.77 7.51 -1.34
CA ARG A 31 3.54 8.39 -2.49
C ARG A 31 2.32 7.93 -3.30
N PHE A 32 2.20 6.64 -3.56
CA PHE A 32 1.04 6.05 -4.24
C PHE A 32 -0.26 6.36 -3.49
N CYS A 33 -0.26 6.16 -2.17
CA CYS A 33 -1.41 6.45 -1.32
C CYS A 33 -1.78 7.95 -1.38
N SER A 34 -0.81 8.83 -1.19
CA SER A 34 -1.04 10.28 -1.24
C SER A 34 -1.48 10.78 -2.62
N PHE A 35 -0.99 10.19 -3.70
CA PHE A 35 -1.29 10.64 -5.06
C PHE A 35 -2.67 10.18 -5.54
N LEU A 36 -3.12 9.00 -5.11
CA LEU A 36 -4.42 8.42 -5.49
C LEU A 36 -5.49 8.57 -4.41
N GLY A 37 -5.20 9.29 -3.32
CA GLY A 37 -6.17 9.55 -2.25
C GLY A 37 -6.45 8.37 -1.33
N HIS A 38 -5.61 7.33 -1.35
CA HIS A 38 -5.71 6.20 -0.42
C HIS A 38 -5.05 6.55 0.92
N ALA A 39 -5.48 5.91 2.00
CA ALA A 39 -4.90 6.11 3.31
C ALA A 39 -3.92 4.98 3.64
N LEU A 40 -2.69 5.32 4.01
CA LEU A 40 -1.75 4.38 4.60
C LEU A 40 -2.02 4.30 6.10
N LEU A 41 -2.57 3.18 6.56
CA LEU A 41 -2.93 2.98 7.97
C LEU A 41 -1.76 2.49 8.80
N GLU A 42 -1.00 1.54 8.26
CA GLU A 42 0.17 0.97 8.93
C GLU A 42 1.33 0.78 7.95
N GLN A 43 2.54 0.95 8.48
CA GLN A 43 3.79 0.64 7.81
C GLN A 43 4.74 0.04 8.83
N ALA A 44 5.26 -1.15 8.53
CA ALA A 44 6.22 -1.84 9.37
C ALA A 44 7.35 -2.43 8.51
N GLU A 45 8.51 -2.56 9.11
CA GLU A 45 9.66 -3.26 8.54
C GLU A 45 10.12 -4.29 9.57
N THR A 46 10.34 -5.54 9.15
CA THR A 46 10.81 -6.62 10.00
C THR A 46 11.72 -7.52 9.19
N GLU A 47 12.99 -7.62 9.60
CA GLU A 47 13.99 -8.54 9.01
C GLU A 47 14.14 -8.45 7.48
N GLY A 48 13.93 -7.26 6.90
CA GLY A 48 14.01 -7.03 5.45
C GLY A 48 12.70 -7.30 4.70
N GLU A 49 11.63 -7.66 5.40
CA GLU A 49 10.26 -7.62 4.89
C GLU A 49 9.57 -6.32 5.30
N TYR A 50 8.86 -5.74 4.35
CA TYR A 50 8.10 -4.52 4.50
C TYR A 50 6.61 -4.84 4.42
N ARG A 51 5.85 -4.39 5.42
CA ARG A 51 4.41 -4.57 5.51
C ARG A 51 3.72 -3.22 5.47
N TYR A 52 2.65 -3.13 4.68
CA TYR A 52 1.83 -1.94 4.57
C TYR A 52 0.37 -2.31 4.64
N LEU A 53 -0.41 -1.56 5.43
CA LEU A 53 -1.87 -1.66 5.44
C LEU A 53 -2.44 -0.40 4.80
N ILE A 54 -3.04 -0.54 3.63
CA ILE A 54 -3.58 0.55 2.84
C ILE A 54 -5.10 0.45 2.87
N ARG A 55 -5.79 1.56 3.10
CA ARG A 55 -7.23 1.68 2.90
C ARG A 55 -7.52 2.38 1.59
N LYS A 56 -8.31 1.73 0.72
CA LYS A 56 -8.74 2.33 -0.54
C LYS A 56 -9.56 3.58 -0.25
N GLY A 57 -9.08 4.69 -0.79
CA GLY A 57 -9.82 5.95 -0.88
C GLY A 57 -10.81 5.93 -2.04
N VAL A 58 -11.79 6.84 -1.96
CA VAL A 58 -12.86 7.06 -2.94
C VAL A 58 -12.34 7.75 -4.20
#